data_AF-A0A4Q3UWH0-F1
#
_entry.id   AF-A0A4Q3UWH0-F1
#
_cell.length_a   1.000
_cell.length_b   1.000
_cell.length_c   1.000
_cell.angle_alpha   90.00
_cell.angle_beta   90.00
_cell.angle_gamma   90.00
#
_symmetry.space_group_name_H-M   'P 1'
#
loop_
_entity.id
_entity.type
_entity.pdbx_description
1 polymer ?
#
loop_
_entity_poly.entity_id
_entity_poly.type
_entity_poly.pdbx_seq_one_letter_code
_entity_poly.pdbx_strand_id
1 'polypeptide(L)'
;DEWKAGAPNRTSVIDRAGFQAFNWNGDGQIFGLFEPSHMQYELDRAKDGNGEPSLTEMTTAAITRLSRNTNGYVLMVEGGRVDHGLHAGDAQRALGDAKALDEAIAAAVAATDPKDTLIVVTADHSHTLIINGYPQRGNPILGLVKENDKLVMARDGKPYTTLSFGNGPGSICKTQPDGKYLCDRTDLTNVDTTALGFLQPSLVPLGSETHGGEDVAIFAGGPGANLFSGTVEQNEIFHVMARSLGLVK
;
A
#
# COMPACT_ATOMS: atom_id res chain seq x y z
N ASP A 1 -9.24 26.16 -9.37
CA ASP A 1 -10.23 26.75 -10.30
C ASP A 1 -9.83 26.76 -11.77
N GLU A 2 -8.55 26.90 -12.09
CA GLU A 2 -8.05 26.88 -13.48
C GLU A 2 -8.46 25.62 -14.27
N TRP A 3 -8.32 24.44 -13.69
CA TRP A 3 -8.69 23.18 -14.36
C TRP A 3 -10.17 23.15 -14.76
N LYS A 4 -11.07 23.58 -13.86
CA LYS A 4 -12.52 23.68 -14.15
C LYS A 4 -12.82 24.73 -15.22
N ALA A 5 -12.09 25.85 -15.21
CA ALA A 5 -12.26 26.90 -16.21
C ALA A 5 -11.75 26.50 -17.61
N GLY A 6 -10.84 25.53 -17.68
CA GLY A 6 -10.20 25.11 -18.94
C GLY A 6 -11.09 24.34 -19.93
N ALA A 7 -12.22 23.76 -19.49
CA ALA A 7 -13.19 23.11 -20.38
C ALA A 7 -14.58 22.99 -19.74
N PRO A 8 -15.68 22.96 -20.52
CA PRO A 8 -17.01 22.70 -19.99
C PRO A 8 -17.11 21.27 -19.40
N ASN A 9 -18.10 21.06 -18.52
CA ASN A 9 -18.39 19.76 -17.89
C ASN A 9 -17.24 19.19 -17.03
N ARG A 10 -16.38 20.07 -16.48
CA ARG A 10 -15.36 19.74 -15.50
C ARG A 10 -15.86 20.02 -14.09
N THR A 11 -15.89 19.00 -13.25
CA THR A 11 -16.35 19.08 -11.86
C THR A 11 -15.25 18.68 -10.89
N SER A 12 -15.30 19.19 -9.66
CA SER A 12 -14.39 18.76 -8.59
C SER A 12 -15.19 18.26 -7.39
N VAL A 13 -14.64 17.27 -6.71
CA VAL A 13 -15.17 16.72 -5.45
C VAL A 13 -14.03 16.72 -4.43
N ILE A 14 -14.29 17.15 -3.19
CA ILE A 14 -13.22 17.38 -2.21
C ILE A 14 -13.43 16.72 -0.84
N ASP A 15 -14.53 15.99 -0.67
CA ASP A 15 -14.87 15.34 0.60
C ASP A 15 -15.73 14.08 0.35
N ARG A 16 -15.98 13.34 1.43
CA ARG A 16 -16.84 12.14 1.41
C ARG A 16 -18.25 12.43 0.93
N ALA A 17 -18.86 13.50 1.41
CA ALA A 17 -20.25 13.83 1.10
C ALA A 17 -20.42 14.13 -0.39
N GLY A 18 -19.52 14.92 -0.97
CA GLY A 18 -19.48 15.20 -2.39
C GLY A 18 -19.22 13.95 -3.21
N PHE A 19 -18.34 13.04 -2.75
CA PHE A 19 -18.06 11.77 -3.43
C PHE A 19 -19.32 10.90 -3.53
N GLN A 20 -20.07 10.80 -2.44
CA GLN A 20 -21.31 10.02 -2.37
C GLN A 20 -22.45 10.64 -3.18
N ALA A 21 -22.54 11.97 -3.21
CA ALA A 21 -23.57 12.68 -3.97
C ALA A 21 -23.28 12.75 -5.48
N PHE A 22 -22.04 12.45 -5.90
CA PHE A 22 -21.62 12.60 -7.28
C PHE A 22 -22.25 11.54 -8.21
N ASN A 23 -22.74 11.97 -9.37
CA ASN A 23 -23.21 11.04 -10.40
C ASN A 23 -22.04 10.50 -11.24
N TRP A 24 -21.54 9.33 -10.83
CA TRP A 24 -20.45 8.63 -11.51
C TRP A 24 -20.81 8.17 -12.94
N ASN A 25 -22.11 8.03 -13.26
CA ASN A 25 -22.61 7.68 -14.59
C ASN A 25 -22.68 8.86 -15.57
N GLY A 26 -22.22 10.06 -15.21
CA GLY A 26 -22.11 11.19 -16.14
C GLY A 26 -21.00 11.03 -17.20
N ASP A 27 -20.83 12.04 -18.06
CA ASP A 27 -19.88 12.09 -19.17
C ASP A 27 -18.81 13.20 -19.07
N GLY A 28 -18.94 14.13 -18.13
CA GLY A 28 -17.94 15.16 -17.83
C GLY A 28 -16.59 14.64 -17.30
N GLN A 29 -15.62 15.51 -17.09
CA GLN A 29 -14.37 15.16 -16.41
C GLN A 29 -14.50 15.47 -14.92
N ILE A 30 -13.89 14.64 -14.07
CA ILE A 30 -13.90 14.79 -12.61
C ILE A 30 -12.47 14.91 -12.09
N PHE A 31 -12.29 15.78 -11.09
CA PHE A 31 -11.06 15.87 -10.31
C PHE A 31 -11.38 15.76 -8.82
N GLY A 32 -10.93 14.67 -8.19
CA GLY A 32 -11.18 14.38 -6.77
C GLY A 32 -9.92 14.61 -5.94
N LEU A 33 -9.99 15.48 -4.93
CA LEU A 33 -8.89 15.73 -3.98
C LEU A 33 -9.46 15.76 -2.56
N PHE A 34 -9.27 14.67 -1.81
CA PHE A 34 -9.97 14.45 -0.54
C PHE A 34 -9.18 14.91 0.69
N GLU A 35 -7.88 15.17 0.54
CA GLU A 35 -7.01 15.71 1.60
C GLU A 35 -6.09 16.79 1.02
N PRO A 36 -5.56 17.73 1.83
CA PRO A 36 -4.60 18.75 1.38
C PRO A 36 -3.27 18.19 0.89
N SER A 37 -2.94 16.96 1.28
CA SER A 37 -1.74 16.23 0.91
C SER A 37 -2.12 14.76 0.66
N HIS A 38 -1.49 13.82 1.35
CA HIS A 38 -1.86 12.41 1.31
C HIS A 38 -3.18 12.16 2.02
N MET A 39 -3.97 11.23 1.47
CA MET A 39 -5.11 10.63 2.14
C MET A 39 -4.69 9.95 3.46
N GLN A 40 -5.63 9.73 4.37
CA GLN A 40 -5.32 9.04 5.62
C GLN A 40 -4.87 7.59 5.33
N TYR A 41 -4.17 6.99 6.29
CA TYR A 41 -4.02 5.53 6.27
C TYR A 41 -5.39 4.89 6.38
N GLU A 42 -5.62 3.73 5.76
CA GLU A 42 -6.93 3.05 5.81
C GLU A 42 -7.39 2.82 7.26
N LEU A 43 -6.45 2.50 8.17
CA LEU A 43 -6.74 2.27 9.59
C LEU A 43 -7.05 3.55 10.38
N ASP A 44 -6.75 4.72 9.82
CA ASP A 44 -7.03 6.03 10.43
C ASP A 44 -8.19 6.77 9.73
N ARG A 45 -8.60 6.33 8.53
CA ARG A 45 -9.62 6.96 7.68
C ARG A 45 -10.95 7.23 8.40
N ALA A 46 -11.38 6.33 9.28
CA ALA A 46 -12.61 6.51 10.06
C ALA A 46 -12.57 7.68 11.06
N LYS A 47 -11.38 8.23 11.35
CA LYS A 47 -11.16 9.37 12.25
C LYS A 47 -11.11 10.71 11.51
N ASP A 48 -11.13 10.70 10.17
CA ASP A 48 -11.20 11.92 9.38
C ASP A 48 -12.56 12.61 9.62
N GLY A 49 -12.50 13.89 10.02
CA GLY A 49 -13.67 14.68 10.37
C GLY A 49 -14.57 15.01 9.18
N ASN A 50 -13.99 15.22 7.99
CA ASN A 50 -14.76 15.45 6.75
C ASN A 50 -15.00 14.15 5.97
N GLY A 51 -14.22 13.13 6.29
CA GLY A 51 -14.25 11.81 5.67
C GLY A 51 -13.70 11.83 4.25
N GLU A 52 -13.25 10.66 3.83
CA GLU A 52 -12.74 10.42 2.49
C GLU A 52 -13.19 9.05 1.96
N PRO A 53 -13.29 8.86 0.62
CA PRO A 53 -13.56 7.55 0.03
C PRO A 53 -12.39 6.59 0.24
N SER A 54 -12.68 5.29 0.36
CA SER A 54 -11.63 4.27 0.32
C SER A 54 -11.05 4.11 -1.09
N LEU A 55 -9.87 3.49 -1.18
CA LEU A 55 -9.26 3.13 -2.47
C LEU A 55 -10.20 2.26 -3.33
N THR A 56 -10.92 1.33 -2.70
CA THR A 56 -11.93 0.48 -3.34
C THR A 56 -13.07 1.29 -3.93
N GLU A 57 -13.57 2.30 -3.22
CA GLU A 57 -14.64 3.17 -3.69
C GLU A 57 -14.16 4.05 -4.85
N MET A 58 -12.98 4.65 -4.73
CA MET A 58 -12.37 5.43 -5.82
C MET A 58 -12.15 4.60 -7.07
N THR A 59 -11.68 3.36 -6.92
CA THR A 59 -11.48 2.42 -8.03
C THR A 59 -12.79 2.09 -8.73
N THR A 60 -13.82 1.73 -7.96
CA THR A 60 -15.15 1.40 -8.49
C THR A 60 -15.77 2.59 -9.22
N ALA A 61 -15.65 3.79 -8.64
CA ALA A 61 -16.12 5.04 -9.22
C ALA A 61 -15.39 5.38 -10.53
N ALA A 62 -14.06 5.23 -10.56
CA ALA A 62 -13.25 5.44 -11.75
C ALA A 62 -13.63 4.48 -12.88
N ILE A 63 -13.78 3.18 -12.60
CA ILE A 63 -14.20 2.18 -13.59
C ILE A 63 -15.61 2.49 -14.11
N THR A 64 -16.55 2.86 -13.22
CA THR A 64 -17.92 3.27 -13.60
C THR A 64 -17.89 4.43 -14.60
N ARG A 65 -17.02 5.42 -14.39
CA ARG A 65 -16.90 6.58 -15.29
C ARG A 65 -16.19 6.24 -16.59
N LEU A 66 -15.06 5.53 -16.52
CA LEU A 66 -14.19 5.26 -17.66
C LEU A 66 -14.76 4.21 -18.61
N SER A 67 -15.46 3.21 -18.11
CA SER A 67 -16.10 2.13 -18.90
C SER A 67 -17.15 2.62 -19.90
N ARG A 68 -17.59 3.87 -19.77
CA ARG A 68 -18.51 4.52 -20.72
C ARG A 68 -17.87 4.82 -22.07
N ASN A 69 -16.54 4.91 -22.13
CA ASN A 69 -15.84 5.09 -23.40
C ASN A 69 -15.74 3.74 -24.12
N THR A 70 -16.44 3.60 -25.24
CA THR A 70 -16.43 2.37 -26.04
C THR A 70 -15.08 2.08 -26.70
N ASN A 71 -14.15 3.05 -26.72
CA ASN A 71 -12.78 2.84 -27.18
C ASN A 71 -11.85 2.31 -26.07
N GLY A 72 -12.37 2.06 -24.86
CA GLY A 72 -11.60 1.60 -23.72
C GLY A 72 -10.98 2.73 -22.89
N TYR A 73 -10.18 2.35 -21.90
CA TYR A 73 -9.52 3.26 -20.97
C TYR A 73 -8.23 2.66 -20.42
N VAL A 74 -7.40 3.52 -19.84
CA VAL A 74 -6.29 3.14 -18.96
C VAL A 74 -6.62 3.70 -17.58
N LEU A 75 -6.46 2.86 -16.56
CA LEU A 75 -6.66 3.24 -15.16
C LEU A 75 -5.41 2.83 -14.38
N MET A 76 -4.88 3.76 -13.61
CA MET A 76 -3.83 3.52 -12.61
C MET A 76 -4.46 3.67 -11.23
N VAL A 77 -4.29 2.66 -10.39
CA VAL A 77 -4.73 2.64 -8.99
C VAL A 77 -3.50 2.38 -8.15
N GLU A 78 -3.25 3.23 -7.16
CA GLU A 78 -2.04 3.19 -6.35
C GLU A 78 -2.40 3.08 -4.86
N GLY A 79 -1.87 2.06 -4.19
CA GLY A 79 -1.90 1.92 -2.73
C GLY A 79 -0.74 2.67 -2.07
N GLY A 80 -0.55 3.95 -2.40
CA GLY A 80 0.68 4.70 -2.07
C GLY A 80 0.96 4.89 -0.57
N ARG A 81 -0.02 4.62 0.29
CA ARG A 81 0.16 4.66 1.76
C ARG A 81 0.85 3.42 2.32
N VAL A 82 1.01 2.35 1.53
CA VAL A 82 1.83 1.18 1.90
C VAL A 82 3.28 1.61 2.17
N ASP A 83 3.88 2.32 1.21
CA ASP A 83 5.23 2.90 1.30
C ASP A 83 5.38 3.79 2.54
N HIS A 84 4.47 4.75 2.73
CA HIS A 84 4.53 5.64 3.88
C HIS A 84 4.47 4.91 5.24
N GLY A 85 3.68 3.84 5.34
CA GLY A 85 3.63 2.99 6.53
C GLY A 85 4.97 2.28 6.77
N LEU A 86 5.60 1.78 5.70
CA LEU A 86 6.91 1.13 5.76
C LEU A 86 8.02 2.11 6.13
N HIS A 87 8.06 3.30 5.53
CA HIS A 87 8.95 4.41 5.89
C HIS A 87 8.84 4.79 7.37
N ALA A 88 7.64 4.81 7.93
CA ALA A 88 7.41 5.09 9.35
C ALA A 88 7.90 3.95 10.26
N GLY A 89 8.18 2.75 9.72
CA GLY A 89 8.42 1.53 10.49
C GLY A 89 7.16 1.01 11.17
N ASP A 90 5.97 1.34 10.64
CA ASP A 90 4.65 0.94 11.15
C ASP A 90 4.03 -0.09 10.20
N ALA A 91 4.38 -1.35 10.43
CA ALA A 91 3.89 -2.47 9.62
C ALA A 91 2.37 -2.67 9.73
N GLN A 92 1.72 -2.21 10.80
CA GLN A 92 0.26 -2.35 10.92
C GLN A 92 -0.45 -1.46 9.91
N ARG A 93 -0.02 -0.20 9.77
CA ARG A 93 -0.54 0.70 8.74
C ARG A 93 -0.17 0.23 7.33
N ALA A 94 1.08 -0.16 7.11
CA ALA A 94 1.50 -0.69 5.82
C ALA A 94 0.65 -1.89 5.37
N LEU A 95 0.41 -2.86 6.26
CA LEU A 95 -0.45 -4.02 5.95
C LEU A 95 -1.93 -3.65 5.82
N GLY A 96 -2.40 -2.65 6.57
CA GLY A 96 -3.77 -2.13 6.44
C GLY A 96 -4.02 -1.53 5.05
N ASP A 97 -3.11 -0.69 4.58
CA ASP A 97 -3.18 -0.09 3.24
C ASP A 97 -2.90 -1.10 2.12
N ALA A 98 -2.04 -2.10 2.35
CA ALA A 98 -1.83 -3.19 1.39
C ALA A 98 -3.11 -4.03 1.24
N LYS A 99 -3.83 -4.26 2.34
CA LYS A 99 -5.15 -4.88 2.31
C LYS A 99 -6.18 -4.00 1.59
N ALA A 100 -6.15 -2.68 1.75
CA ALA A 100 -7.03 -1.78 1.03
C ALA A 100 -6.78 -1.82 -0.49
N LEU A 101 -5.52 -1.96 -0.91
CA LEU A 101 -5.15 -2.19 -2.32
C LEU A 101 -5.67 -3.55 -2.83
N ASP A 102 -5.53 -4.62 -2.06
CA ASP A 102 -6.08 -5.95 -2.40
C ASP A 102 -7.60 -5.90 -2.61
N GLU A 103 -8.33 -5.19 -1.75
CA GLU A 103 -9.77 -4.96 -1.92
C GLU A 103 -10.11 -4.15 -3.17
N ALA A 104 -9.30 -3.13 -3.51
CA ALA A 104 -9.46 -2.36 -4.73
C ALA A 104 -9.19 -3.20 -5.99
N ILE A 105 -8.19 -4.09 -5.95
CA ILE A 105 -7.92 -5.06 -7.02
C ILE A 105 -9.12 -6.00 -7.19
N ALA A 106 -9.65 -6.54 -6.09
CA ALA A 106 -10.83 -7.41 -6.13
C ALA A 106 -12.06 -6.70 -6.72
N ALA A 107 -12.27 -5.44 -6.38
CA ALA A 107 -13.34 -4.62 -6.96
C ALA A 107 -13.12 -4.37 -8.47
N ALA A 108 -11.88 -4.10 -8.90
CA ALA A 108 -11.57 -3.93 -10.31
C ALA A 108 -11.80 -5.21 -11.13
N VAL A 109 -11.36 -6.36 -10.60
CA VAL A 109 -11.61 -7.68 -11.21
C VAL A 109 -13.11 -7.95 -11.32
N ALA A 110 -13.90 -7.61 -10.29
CA ALA A 110 -15.35 -7.81 -10.31
C ALA A 110 -16.08 -6.86 -11.28
N ALA A 111 -15.51 -5.68 -11.54
CA ALA A 111 -16.12 -4.62 -12.36
C ALA A 111 -15.73 -4.67 -13.84
N THR A 112 -14.88 -5.61 -14.25
CA THR A 112 -14.33 -5.70 -15.62
C THR A 112 -14.46 -7.11 -16.22
N ASP A 113 -14.39 -7.24 -17.55
CA ASP A 113 -14.40 -8.55 -18.22
C ASP A 113 -12.95 -8.99 -18.50
N PRO A 114 -12.48 -10.14 -17.98
CA PRO A 114 -11.12 -10.62 -18.24
C PRO A 114 -10.86 -10.97 -19.72
N LYS A 115 -11.88 -10.98 -20.58
CA LYS A 115 -11.73 -11.14 -22.04
C LYS A 115 -11.24 -9.88 -22.74
N ASP A 116 -11.48 -8.70 -22.17
CA ASP A 116 -11.13 -7.42 -22.79
C ASP A 116 -10.27 -6.50 -21.91
N THR A 117 -10.09 -6.85 -20.64
CA THR A 117 -9.36 -6.04 -19.68
C THR A 117 -8.08 -6.74 -19.22
N LEU A 118 -6.93 -6.10 -19.42
CA LEU A 118 -5.66 -6.48 -18.81
C LEU A 118 -5.53 -5.77 -17.46
N ILE A 119 -5.44 -6.53 -16.38
CA ILE A 119 -5.10 -6.03 -15.04
C ILE A 119 -3.67 -6.47 -14.73
N VAL A 120 -2.82 -5.51 -14.36
CA VAL A 120 -1.45 -5.73 -13.89
C VAL A 120 -1.31 -5.14 -12.50
N VAL A 121 -0.79 -5.94 -11.56
CA VAL A 121 -0.49 -5.54 -10.19
C VAL A 121 1.01 -5.72 -9.98
N THR A 122 1.68 -4.67 -9.53
CA THR A 122 3.12 -4.66 -9.25
C THR A 122 3.39 -3.69 -8.10
N ALA A 123 4.62 -3.71 -7.59
CA ALA A 123 5.18 -2.60 -6.84
C ALA A 123 6.18 -1.83 -7.73
N ASP A 124 6.48 -0.60 -7.34
CA ASP A 124 7.55 0.23 -7.89
C ASP A 124 8.91 -0.10 -7.26
N HIS A 125 8.93 -0.47 -5.99
CA HIS A 125 10.07 -1.03 -5.25
C HIS A 125 9.62 -1.80 -4.00
N SER A 126 10.57 -2.40 -3.28
CA SER A 126 10.32 -3.05 -1.99
C SER A 126 10.78 -2.18 -0.81
N HIS A 127 10.85 -2.76 0.39
CA HIS A 127 11.36 -2.18 1.64
C HIS A 127 12.21 -3.18 2.40
N THR A 128 12.92 -2.73 3.43
CA THR A 128 13.74 -3.59 4.29
C THR A 128 12.94 -4.40 5.32
N LEU A 129 11.65 -4.65 5.07
CA LEU A 129 10.79 -5.44 5.94
C LEU A 129 11.22 -6.91 5.93
N ILE A 130 11.35 -7.50 7.12
CA ILE A 130 11.81 -8.87 7.33
C ILE A 130 10.75 -9.64 8.13
N ILE A 131 10.46 -10.86 7.69
CA ILE A 131 9.64 -11.83 8.43
C ILE A 131 10.57 -12.83 9.12
N ASN A 132 10.60 -12.78 10.45
CA ASN A 132 11.53 -13.49 11.32
C ASN A 132 10.91 -14.71 12.00
N GLY A 133 11.80 -15.56 12.53
CA GLY A 133 11.48 -16.65 13.44
C GLY A 133 10.86 -17.87 12.77
N TYR A 134 10.25 -18.70 13.61
CA TYR A 134 9.43 -19.85 13.20
C TYR A 134 8.06 -19.77 13.90
N PRO A 135 7.28 -18.68 13.69
CA PRO A 135 6.00 -18.53 14.38
C PRO A 135 5.05 -19.67 14.04
N GLN A 136 4.35 -20.19 15.04
CA GLN A 136 3.32 -21.20 14.83
C GLN A 136 2.20 -20.67 13.91
N ARG A 137 1.54 -21.59 13.18
CA ARG A 137 0.35 -21.24 12.38
C ARG A 137 -0.69 -20.53 13.27
N GLY A 138 -1.18 -19.38 12.81
CA GLY A 138 -2.16 -18.58 13.55
C GLY A 138 -1.54 -17.59 14.54
N ASN A 139 -0.21 -17.55 14.68
CA ASN A 139 0.44 -16.45 15.39
C ASN A 139 0.16 -15.11 14.67
N PRO A 140 -0.22 -14.04 15.39
CA PRO A 140 -0.43 -12.74 14.76
C PRO A 140 0.84 -12.26 14.06
N ILE A 141 0.72 -11.78 12.82
CA ILE A 141 1.87 -11.30 12.03
C ILE A 141 2.57 -10.09 12.70
N LEU A 142 1.81 -9.24 13.38
CA LEU A 142 2.32 -8.11 14.17
C LEU A 142 2.82 -8.52 15.56
N GLY A 143 2.64 -9.79 15.93
CA GLY A 143 2.93 -10.30 17.26
C GLY A 143 4.38 -10.70 17.47
N LEU A 144 4.70 -10.95 18.74
CA LEU A 144 5.89 -11.69 19.14
C LEU A 144 5.86 -13.12 18.58
N VAL A 145 7.03 -13.67 18.28
CA VAL A 145 7.15 -15.05 17.79
C VAL A 145 6.77 -16.01 18.92
N LYS A 146 5.81 -16.90 18.64
CA LYS A 146 5.40 -17.99 19.53
C LYS A 146 5.51 -19.34 18.87
N GLU A 147 5.93 -20.33 19.66
CA GLU A 147 5.95 -21.74 19.31
C GLU A 147 5.28 -22.54 20.43
N ASN A 148 4.28 -23.36 20.11
CA ASN A 148 3.45 -24.08 21.09
C ASN A 148 2.91 -23.14 22.20
N ASP A 149 2.36 -22.00 21.77
CA ASP A 149 1.82 -20.91 22.61
C ASP A 149 2.81 -20.26 23.60
N LYS A 150 4.11 -20.53 23.48
CA LYS A 150 5.16 -19.94 24.31
C LYS A 150 5.96 -18.91 23.52
N LEU A 151 6.34 -17.81 24.19
CA LEU A 151 7.24 -16.81 23.60
C LEU A 151 8.60 -17.43 23.29
N VAL A 152 9.08 -17.20 22.08
CA VAL A 152 10.44 -17.57 21.69
C VAL A 152 11.39 -16.44 22.08
N MET A 153 12.42 -16.78 22.85
CA MET A 153 13.45 -15.84 23.29
C MET A 153 14.65 -15.87 22.35
N ALA A 154 15.22 -14.71 22.05
CA ALA A 154 16.52 -14.65 21.40
C ALA A 154 17.65 -14.93 22.41
N ARG A 155 18.91 -14.93 21.94
CA ARG A 155 20.09 -15.25 22.75
C ARG A 155 20.35 -14.29 23.92
N ASP A 156 19.80 -13.08 23.85
CA ASP A 156 19.84 -12.07 24.92
C ASP A 156 18.72 -12.25 25.97
N GLY A 157 17.92 -13.31 25.86
CA GLY A 157 16.84 -13.63 26.78
C GLY A 157 15.55 -12.82 26.58
N LYS A 158 15.45 -11.98 25.55
CA LYS A 158 14.28 -11.12 25.28
C LYS A 158 13.43 -11.71 24.12
N PRO A 159 12.10 -11.55 24.12
CA PRO A 159 11.27 -11.98 22.98
C PRO A 159 11.47 -11.04 21.78
N TYR A 160 11.10 -11.48 20.57
CA TYR A 160 11.21 -10.68 19.34
C TYR A 160 9.94 -10.76 18.50
N THR A 161 9.70 -9.74 17.68
CA THR A 161 8.56 -9.64 16.77
C THR A 161 8.74 -10.52 15.54
N THR A 162 7.63 -10.97 14.97
CA THR A 162 7.65 -11.66 13.67
C THR A 162 8.11 -10.69 12.57
N LEU A 163 7.62 -9.44 12.56
CA LEU A 163 8.08 -8.40 11.64
C LEU A 163 9.17 -7.52 12.24
N SER A 164 10.19 -7.20 11.47
CA SER A 164 11.22 -6.20 11.79
C SER A 164 11.68 -5.48 10.52
N PHE A 165 12.47 -4.43 10.66
CA PHE A 165 13.08 -3.74 9.52
C PHE A 165 14.61 -3.78 9.56
N GLY A 166 15.26 -3.66 8.41
CA GLY A 166 16.71 -3.51 8.34
C GLY A 166 17.18 -2.19 8.95
N ASN A 167 16.43 -1.12 8.71
CA ASN A 167 16.71 0.22 9.24
C ASN A 167 15.41 0.97 9.57
N GLY A 168 15.50 2.18 10.10
CA GLY A 168 14.34 3.06 10.28
C GLY A 168 14.05 3.47 11.73
N PRO A 169 12.87 4.05 11.98
CA PRO A 169 12.58 4.76 13.24
C PRO A 169 12.47 3.85 14.46
N GLY A 170 12.14 2.57 14.28
CA GLY A 170 12.01 1.58 15.35
C GLY A 170 13.34 1.03 15.87
N SER A 171 14.47 1.74 15.69
CA SER A 171 15.79 1.17 15.93
C SER A 171 16.04 0.80 17.39
N ILE A 172 16.75 -0.33 17.57
CA ILE A 172 17.29 -0.75 18.87
C ILE A 172 18.40 0.18 19.38
N CYS A 173 18.96 1.02 18.52
CA CYS A 173 19.96 2.02 18.87
C CYS A 173 19.30 3.38 19.08
N LYS A 174 19.26 3.86 20.33
CA LYS A 174 18.64 5.14 20.69
C LYS A 174 19.68 6.18 21.07
N THR A 175 19.51 7.39 20.57
CA THR A 175 20.33 8.55 20.95
C THR A 175 20.14 8.87 22.43
N GLN A 176 21.24 9.02 23.15
CA GLN A 176 21.31 9.39 24.55
C GLN A 176 21.45 10.91 24.70
N PRO A 177 21.22 11.49 25.90
CA PRO A 177 21.37 12.92 26.13
C PRO A 177 22.77 13.48 25.79
N ASP A 178 23.81 12.64 25.83
CA ASP A 178 25.18 13.01 25.46
C ASP A 178 25.48 12.91 23.94
N GLY A 179 24.45 12.60 23.13
CA GLY A 179 24.55 12.44 21.68
C GLY A 179 25.08 11.09 21.22
N LYS A 180 25.43 10.15 22.13
CA LYS A 180 25.87 8.80 21.75
C LYS A 180 24.69 7.87 21.54
N TYR A 181 24.92 6.79 20.78
CA TYR A 181 23.94 5.73 20.64
C TYR A 181 24.13 4.65 21.71
N LEU A 182 23.03 4.27 22.37
CA LEU A 182 22.95 3.05 23.15
C LEU A 182 22.13 2.04 22.35
N CYS A 183 22.78 0.96 21.92
CA CYS A 183 22.15 -0.15 21.23
C CYS A 183 21.80 -1.24 22.23
N ASP A 184 20.56 -1.20 22.73
CA ASP A 184 20.00 -2.27 23.54
C ASP A 184 18.57 -2.55 23.12
N ARG A 185 18.28 -3.83 22.87
CA ARG A 185 16.97 -4.27 22.43
C ARG A 185 15.97 -4.13 23.57
N THR A 186 14.84 -3.47 23.33
CA THR A 186 13.79 -3.37 24.36
C THR A 186 13.20 -4.76 24.63
N ASP A 187 12.98 -5.09 25.91
CA ASP A 187 12.23 -6.30 26.27
C ASP A 187 10.75 -6.06 25.97
N LEU A 188 10.20 -6.83 25.03
CA LEU A 188 8.84 -6.68 24.53
C LEU A 188 7.82 -7.57 25.28
N THR A 189 8.23 -8.28 26.34
CA THR A 189 7.36 -9.26 27.04
C THR A 189 6.00 -8.69 27.45
N ASN A 190 5.97 -7.43 27.90
CA ASN A 190 4.76 -6.74 28.36
C ASN A 190 4.33 -5.60 27.41
N VAL A 191 4.82 -5.62 26.17
CA VAL A 191 4.50 -4.61 25.15
C VAL A 191 3.45 -5.19 24.21
N ASP A 192 2.37 -4.44 23.98
CA ASP A 192 1.43 -4.77 22.92
C ASP A 192 2.02 -4.38 21.57
N THR A 193 2.66 -5.35 20.91
CA THR A 193 3.26 -5.15 19.58
C THR A 193 2.22 -5.10 18.46
N THR A 194 0.94 -5.32 18.77
CA THR A 194 -0.18 -5.28 17.82
C THR A 194 -0.97 -3.97 17.85
N ALA A 195 -0.57 -3.05 18.73
CA ALA A 195 -1.19 -1.75 18.88
C ALA A 195 -0.86 -0.82 17.70
N LEU A 196 -1.84 0.00 17.31
CA LEU A 196 -1.69 0.99 16.25
C LEU A 196 -0.61 2.02 16.60
N GLY A 197 0.38 2.18 15.72
CA GLY A 197 1.54 3.03 15.95
C GLY A 197 2.71 2.34 16.64
N PHE A 198 2.64 1.03 16.90
CA PHE A 198 3.81 0.27 17.33
C PHE A 198 4.83 0.19 16.18
N LEU A 199 6.02 0.74 16.41
CA LEU A 199 7.11 0.72 15.44
C LEU A 199 7.90 -0.58 15.60
N GLN A 200 7.97 -1.38 14.54
CA GLN A 200 8.71 -2.64 14.61
C GLN A 200 10.21 -2.39 14.79
N PRO A 201 10.92 -3.26 15.54
CA PRO A 201 12.35 -3.12 15.75
C PRO A 201 13.13 -3.03 14.43
N SER A 202 14.13 -2.14 14.40
CA SER A 202 15.09 -2.06 13.29
C SER A 202 16.53 -2.06 13.78
N LEU A 203 17.48 -2.44 12.92
CA LEU A 203 18.89 -2.49 13.28
C LEU A 203 19.56 -1.12 13.18
N VAL A 204 19.45 -0.45 12.03
CA VAL A 204 20.14 0.82 11.77
C VAL A 204 19.20 2.02 12.06
N PRO A 205 19.60 2.97 12.93
CA PRO A 205 18.76 4.10 13.31
C PRO A 205 18.66 5.12 12.18
N LEU A 206 17.45 5.32 11.66
CA LEU A 206 17.12 6.37 10.69
C LEU A 206 15.78 7.01 11.04
N GLY A 207 15.58 8.27 10.67
CA GLY A 207 14.29 8.97 10.85
C GLY A 207 13.19 8.53 9.89
N SER A 208 13.57 7.79 8.85
CA SER A 208 12.69 7.11 7.90
C SER A 208 13.38 5.82 7.49
N GLU A 209 12.62 4.73 7.42
CA GLU A 209 13.09 3.48 6.83
C GLU A 209 13.34 3.68 5.32
N THR A 210 14.18 2.84 4.70
CA THR A 210 14.56 2.97 3.28
C THR A 210 13.94 1.88 2.40
N HIS A 211 13.79 2.17 1.11
CA HIS A 211 13.38 1.15 0.14
C HIS A 211 14.34 -0.05 0.09
N GLY A 212 13.81 -1.19 -0.35
CA GLY A 212 14.51 -2.42 -0.68
C GLY A 212 14.79 -2.48 -2.18
N GLY A 213 15.94 -3.06 -2.54
CA GLY A 213 16.43 -3.14 -3.92
C GLY A 213 16.27 -4.52 -4.56
N GLU A 214 15.57 -5.44 -3.89
CA GLU A 214 15.23 -6.75 -4.45
C GLU A 214 14.09 -6.67 -5.46
N ASP A 215 14.01 -7.67 -6.32
CA ASP A 215 12.94 -7.82 -7.30
C ASP A 215 11.56 -7.84 -6.63
N VAL A 216 10.60 -7.13 -7.24
CA VAL A 216 9.20 -7.13 -6.84
C VAL A 216 8.36 -8.00 -7.78
N ALA A 217 7.24 -8.52 -7.27
CA ALA A 217 6.36 -9.38 -8.04
C ALA A 217 5.50 -8.58 -9.03
N ILE A 218 5.24 -9.20 -10.18
CA ILE A 218 4.21 -8.77 -11.14
C ILE A 218 3.15 -9.87 -11.20
N PHE A 219 1.89 -9.50 -10.99
CA PHE A 219 0.73 -10.34 -11.22
C PHE A 219 -0.08 -9.76 -12.37
N ALA A 220 -0.51 -10.61 -13.32
CA ALA A 220 -1.28 -10.15 -14.46
C ALA A 220 -2.43 -11.11 -14.79
N GLY A 221 -3.56 -10.55 -15.22
CA GLY A 221 -4.72 -11.28 -15.72
C GLY A 221 -5.36 -10.58 -16.92
N GLY A 222 -5.89 -11.34 -17.87
CA GLY A 222 -6.53 -10.82 -19.09
C GLY A 222 -5.64 -10.85 -20.35
N PRO A 223 -6.01 -10.12 -21.41
CA PRO A 223 -5.28 -10.14 -22.68
C PRO A 223 -3.84 -9.66 -22.55
N GLY A 224 -2.88 -10.46 -23.02
CA GLY A 224 -1.44 -10.14 -22.95
C GLY A 224 -0.78 -10.49 -21.61
N ALA A 225 -1.52 -10.96 -20.60
CA ALA A 225 -0.96 -11.34 -19.30
C ALA A 225 0.13 -12.42 -19.40
N ASN A 226 0.04 -13.31 -20.39
CA ASN A 226 1.02 -14.36 -20.66
C ASN A 226 2.40 -13.83 -21.12
N LEU A 227 2.52 -12.54 -21.42
CA LEU A 227 3.79 -11.89 -21.74
C LEU A 227 4.61 -11.56 -20.48
N PHE A 228 3.95 -11.49 -19.31
CA PHE A 228 4.64 -11.38 -18.02
C PHE A 228 5.08 -12.77 -17.57
N SER A 229 6.34 -13.12 -17.87
CA SER A 229 6.90 -14.42 -17.49
C SER A 229 8.39 -14.31 -17.17
N GLY A 230 8.85 -15.05 -16.17
CA GLY A 230 10.24 -15.01 -15.70
C GLY A 230 10.59 -13.69 -15.01
N THR A 231 11.82 -13.23 -15.20
CA THR A 231 12.32 -11.94 -14.70
C THR A 231 12.14 -10.90 -15.81
N VAL A 232 11.52 -9.77 -15.45
CA VAL A 232 11.15 -8.71 -16.38
C VAL A 232 11.71 -7.39 -15.85
N GLU A 233 12.43 -6.65 -16.69
CA GLU A 233 12.87 -5.29 -16.37
C GLU A 233 11.65 -4.38 -16.16
N GLN A 234 11.66 -3.51 -15.16
CA GLN A 234 10.48 -2.73 -14.78
C GLN A 234 9.92 -1.86 -15.93
N ASN A 235 10.79 -1.34 -16.82
CA ASN A 235 10.36 -0.57 -17.98
C ASN A 235 9.54 -1.40 -18.99
N GLU A 236 9.71 -2.72 -19.02
CA GLU A 236 9.00 -3.61 -19.93
C GLU A 236 7.51 -3.74 -19.59
N ILE A 237 7.11 -3.41 -18.35
CA ILE A 237 5.69 -3.38 -17.95
C ILE A 237 4.90 -2.46 -18.89
N PHE A 238 5.44 -1.26 -19.17
CA PHE A 238 4.85 -0.33 -20.12
C PHE A 238 4.76 -0.94 -21.53
N HIS A 239 5.83 -1.58 -22.01
CA HIS A 239 5.87 -2.13 -23.36
C HIS A 239 4.87 -3.28 -23.54
N VAL A 240 4.71 -4.14 -22.54
CA VAL A 240 3.70 -5.20 -22.55
C VAL A 240 2.29 -4.61 -22.54
N MET A 241 2.01 -3.61 -21.70
CA MET A 241 0.71 -2.93 -21.68
C MET A 241 0.41 -2.24 -23.01
N ALA A 242 1.37 -1.50 -23.56
CA ALA A 242 1.21 -0.77 -24.82
C ALA A 242 0.97 -1.71 -26.01
N ARG A 243 1.66 -2.86 -26.04
CA ARG A 243 1.42 -3.92 -27.03
C ARG A 243 0.03 -4.53 -26.87
N SER A 244 -0.39 -4.80 -25.63
CA SER A 244 -1.71 -5.41 -25.35
C SER A 244 -2.87 -4.47 -25.72
N LEU A 245 -2.65 -3.16 -25.61
CA LEU A 245 -3.59 -2.11 -26.05
C LEU A 245 -3.52 -1.82 -27.56
N GLY A 246 -2.60 -2.46 -28.31
CA GLY A 246 -2.40 -2.19 -29.73
C GLY A 246 -1.79 -0.81 -30.05
N LEU A 247 -1.20 -0.14 -29.05
CA LEU A 247 -0.53 1.16 -29.21
C LEU A 247 0.85 1.02 -29.86
N VAL A 248 1.47 -0.16 -29.72
CA VAL A 248 2.75 -0.52 -30.33
C VAL A 248 2.59 -1.85 -31.07
N LYS A 249 3.08 -1.92 -32.31
CA LYS A 249 3.01 -3.10 -33.18
C LYS A 249 4.26 -3.97 -33.07
#